data_AF-A0A229ETY6-F1
#
_entry.id   AF-A0A229ETY6-F1
#
_cell.length_a   1.000
_cell.length_b   1.000
_cell.length_c   1.000
_cell.angle_alpha   90.00
_cell.angle_beta   90.00
_cell.angle_gamma   90.00
#
_symmetry.space_group_name_H-M   'P 1'
#
loop_
_entity.id
_entity.type
_entity.pdbx_description
1 polymer ?
#
loop_
_entity_poly.entity_id
_entity_poly.type
_entity_poly.pdbx_seq_one_letter_code
_entity_poly.pdbx_strand_id
1 'polypeptide(L)'
;MRYKVTLFLLTMILCLTGFYSCNKNFLLLWDANNMYVSTRNNIDKDKVKIEFGISVNTINRETDAELFTDRAKYRIIFDGNLKNRMINEYGENDFLITYDDRCYLSFRQFKTNRRHQHDYYFDFFNNNGNVFVTVEIKGENPLKFTRSLNDMRQQFSPTREDSPSHSCKVISSDPS
;
A
#
# COMPACT_ATOMS: atom_id res chain seq x y z
N MET A 1 -10.61 -40.14 -25.71
CA MET A 1 -10.17 -38.79 -26.10
C MET A 1 -10.31 -37.77 -24.96
N ARG A 2 -11.49 -37.64 -24.33
CA ARG A 2 -11.75 -36.65 -23.27
C ARG A 2 -10.76 -36.69 -22.10
N TYR A 3 -10.44 -37.86 -21.55
CA TYR A 3 -9.49 -37.98 -20.43
C TYR A 3 -8.06 -37.55 -20.79
N LYS A 4 -7.61 -37.73 -22.05
CA LYS A 4 -6.29 -37.28 -22.50
C LYS A 4 -6.21 -35.75 -22.54
N VAL A 5 -7.29 -35.11 -22.99
CA VAL A 5 -7.43 -33.65 -23.00
C VAL A 5 -7.49 -33.11 -21.57
N THR A 6 -8.29 -33.73 -20.69
CA THR A 6 -8.37 -33.33 -19.27
C THR A 6 -7.03 -33.48 -18.56
N LEU A 7 -6.32 -34.60 -18.78
CA LEU A 7 -4.99 -34.84 -18.20
C LEU A 7 -3.99 -33.80 -18.69
N PHE A 8 -3.95 -33.52 -20.00
CA PHE A 8 -3.08 -32.50 -20.57
C PHE A 8 -3.34 -31.11 -19.97
N LEU A 9 -4.60 -30.70 -19.85
CA LEU A 9 -4.97 -29.42 -19.23
C LEU A 9 -4.52 -29.36 -17.76
N LEU A 10 -4.70 -30.45 -17.01
CA LEU A 10 -4.28 -30.51 -15.61
C LEU A 10 -2.75 -30.43 -15.47
N THR A 11 -2.01 -31.14 -16.33
CA THR A 11 -0.54 -31.02 -16.40
C THR A 11 -0.10 -29.59 -16.74
N MET A 12 -0.75 -28.95 -17.72
CA MET A 12 -0.43 -27.56 -18.07
C MET A 12 -0.68 -26.59 -16.91
N ILE A 13 -1.79 -26.73 -16.19
CA ILE A 13 -2.09 -25.91 -15.00
C ILE A 13 -1.02 -26.10 -13.92
N LEU A 14 -0.60 -27.35 -13.66
CA LEU A 14 0.46 -27.65 -12.69
C LEU A 14 1.81 -27.07 -13.12
N CYS A 15 2.19 -27.18 -14.39
CA CYS A 15 3.44 -26.59 -14.90
C CYS A 15 3.43 -25.06 -14.80
N LEU A 16 2.31 -24.42 -15.16
CA LEU A 16 2.19 -22.95 -15.11
C LEU A 16 2.22 -22.43 -13.66
N THR A 17 1.52 -23.10 -12.74
CA THR A 17 1.54 -22.72 -11.31
C THR A 17 2.90 -22.97 -10.67
N GLY A 18 3.55 -24.11 -11.00
CA GLY A 18 4.92 -24.40 -10.60
C GLY A 18 5.91 -23.36 -11.13
N PHE A 19 5.82 -23.01 -12.41
CA PHE A 19 6.67 -22.00 -13.03
C PHE A 19 6.47 -20.61 -12.42
N TYR A 20 5.22 -20.21 -12.14
CA TYR A 20 4.90 -18.96 -11.44
C TYR A 20 5.52 -18.93 -10.03
N SER A 21 5.36 -20.01 -9.25
CA SER A 21 5.94 -20.13 -7.92
C SER A 21 7.48 -20.10 -7.95
N CYS A 22 8.10 -20.83 -8.89
CA CYS A 22 9.54 -20.79 -9.11
C CYS A 22 10.02 -19.39 -9.51
N ASN A 23 9.27 -18.68 -10.37
CA ASN A 23 9.62 -17.31 -10.73
C ASN A 23 9.60 -16.38 -9.52
N LYS A 24 8.52 -16.44 -8.73
CA LYS A 24 8.31 -15.58 -7.57
C LYS A 24 9.36 -15.79 -6.47
N ASN A 25 9.77 -17.03 -6.24
CA ASN A 25 10.66 -17.37 -5.14
C ASN A 25 12.14 -17.47 -5.54
N PHE A 26 12.46 -17.73 -6.82
CA PHE A 26 13.83 -18.06 -7.24
C PHE A 26 14.30 -17.38 -8.54
N LEU A 27 13.52 -17.46 -9.64
CA LEU A 27 14.03 -17.14 -10.98
C LEU A 27 14.01 -15.65 -11.33
N LEU A 28 12.97 -14.91 -10.91
CA LEU A 28 12.82 -13.46 -11.16
C LEU A 28 12.91 -13.05 -12.63
N LEU A 29 12.41 -13.91 -13.51
CA LEU A 29 12.26 -13.62 -14.93
C LEU A 29 11.30 -12.46 -15.16
N TRP A 30 10.34 -12.25 -14.25
CA TRP A 30 9.45 -11.07 -14.24
C TRP A 30 9.06 -10.66 -12.81
N ASP A 31 8.62 -9.41 -12.67
CA ASP A 31 8.05 -8.86 -11.44
C ASP A 31 6.72 -9.55 -11.10
N ALA A 32 6.70 -10.22 -9.96
CA ALA A 32 5.57 -10.98 -9.44
C ALA A 32 4.97 -10.36 -8.18
N ASN A 33 5.27 -9.09 -7.90
CA ASN A 33 4.64 -8.35 -6.82
C ASN A 33 3.16 -8.14 -7.12
N ASN A 34 2.32 -8.36 -6.11
CA ASN A 34 0.88 -8.11 -6.22
C ASN A 34 0.44 -7.10 -5.18
N MET A 35 -0.61 -6.35 -5.51
CA MET A 35 -1.22 -5.41 -4.58
C MET A 35 -2.72 -5.63 -4.53
N TYR A 36 -3.24 -5.67 -3.30
CA TYR A 36 -4.64 -5.87 -3.00
C TYR A 36 -5.09 -4.74 -2.09
N VAL A 37 -6.11 -4.01 -2.53
CA VAL A 37 -6.71 -2.91 -1.77
C VAL A 37 -8.18 -3.24 -1.53
N SER A 38 -8.55 -3.40 -0.26
CA SER A 38 -9.91 -3.61 0.21
C SER A 38 -10.39 -2.44 1.04
N THR A 39 -11.69 -2.18 0.99
CA THR A 39 -12.35 -1.20 1.85
C THR A 39 -13.58 -1.83 2.50
N ARG A 40 -13.89 -1.42 3.72
CA ARG A 40 -15.07 -1.84 4.48
C ARG A 40 -15.52 -0.74 5.43
N ASN A 41 -16.69 -0.93 6.07
CA ASN A 41 -17.28 0.01 7.02
C ASN A 41 -17.40 1.44 6.42
N ASN A 42 -18.04 1.56 5.26
CA ASN A 42 -18.31 2.84 4.59
C ASN A 42 -17.05 3.64 4.18
N ILE A 43 -15.91 2.98 3.99
CA ILE A 43 -14.77 3.58 3.30
C ILE A 43 -14.98 3.48 1.79
N ASP A 44 -15.11 4.63 1.16
CA ASP A 44 -15.12 4.77 -0.29
C ASP A 44 -13.73 4.47 -0.87
N LYS A 45 -13.64 3.46 -1.74
CA LYS A 45 -12.40 3.03 -2.36
C LYS A 45 -11.86 4.05 -3.36
N ASP A 46 -12.74 4.82 -4.02
CA ASP A 46 -12.35 5.81 -5.03
C ASP A 46 -11.61 6.99 -4.42
N LYS A 47 -11.74 7.18 -3.10
CA LYS A 47 -11.03 8.19 -2.32
C LYS A 47 -9.67 7.73 -1.79
N VAL A 48 -9.32 6.46 -1.96
CA VAL A 48 -8.04 5.90 -1.52
C VAL A 48 -6.98 6.11 -2.59
N LYS A 49 -5.84 6.66 -2.17
CA LYS A 49 -4.66 6.83 -3.00
C LYS A 49 -3.44 6.28 -2.26
N ILE A 50 -2.63 5.50 -2.98
CA ILE A 50 -1.38 4.93 -2.47
C ILE A 50 -0.27 5.32 -3.44
N GLU A 51 0.76 5.90 -2.87
CA GLU A 51 1.93 6.45 -3.54
C GLU A 51 3.18 5.73 -3.06
N PHE A 52 4.11 5.48 -3.98
CA PHE A 52 5.34 4.75 -3.73
C PHE A 52 6.56 5.55 -4.18
N GLY A 53 7.58 5.60 -3.33
CA GLY A 53 8.87 6.22 -3.60
C GLY A 53 10.02 5.37 -3.06
N ILE A 54 11.23 5.63 -3.53
CA ILE A 54 12.45 4.97 -3.04
C ILE A 54 13.29 6.04 -2.34
N SER A 55 13.55 5.86 -1.04
CA SER A 55 14.30 6.81 -0.21
C SER A 55 13.85 8.26 -0.40
N VAL A 56 12.53 8.48 -0.51
CA VAL A 56 11.97 9.84 -0.63
C VAL A 56 12.02 10.54 0.73
N ASN A 57 11.70 9.82 1.80
CA ASN A 57 11.71 10.37 3.14
C ASN A 57 13.13 10.43 3.71
N THR A 58 13.47 11.53 4.37
CA THR A 58 14.66 11.58 5.22
C THR A 58 14.38 10.99 6.60
N ILE A 59 15.38 10.34 7.20
CA ILE A 59 15.31 9.84 8.59
C ILE A 59 15.23 11.02 9.57
N ASN A 60 15.79 12.17 9.19
CA ASN A 60 15.87 13.38 10.02
C ASN A 60 14.72 14.35 9.77
N ARG A 61 13.57 13.83 9.33
CA ARG A 61 12.40 14.66 9.02
C ARG A 61 11.89 15.31 10.31
N GLU A 62 11.77 16.64 10.32
CA GLU A 62 11.32 17.39 11.49
C GLU A 62 9.80 17.45 11.57
N THR A 63 9.13 17.57 10.41
CA THR A 63 7.65 17.66 10.33
C THR A 63 7.07 16.79 9.22
N ASP A 64 5.83 16.32 9.37
CA ASP A 64 5.19 15.55 8.30
C ASP A 64 4.83 16.40 7.06
N ALA A 65 4.91 17.73 7.15
CA ALA A 65 4.73 18.63 6.01
C ALA A 65 5.76 18.37 4.89
N GLU A 66 6.96 17.92 5.26
CA GLU A 66 8.02 17.55 4.30
C GLU A 66 7.58 16.41 3.35
N LEU A 67 6.70 15.49 3.80
CA LEU A 67 6.16 14.41 2.95
C LEU A 67 5.45 14.95 1.71
N PHE A 68 4.78 16.09 1.87
CA PHE A 68 3.95 16.68 0.82
C PHE A 68 4.74 17.60 -0.08
N THR A 69 5.82 18.19 0.43
CA THR A 69 6.76 18.98 -0.37
C THR A 69 7.46 18.10 -1.40
N ASP A 70 7.86 16.89 -0.97
CA ASP A 70 8.54 15.91 -1.82
C ASP A 70 7.58 14.95 -2.55
N ARG A 71 6.27 15.21 -2.53
CA ARG A 71 5.26 14.32 -3.10
C ARG A 71 5.49 14.00 -4.59
N ALA A 72 6.09 14.92 -5.34
CA ALA A 72 6.46 14.74 -6.75
C ALA A 72 7.48 13.60 -6.99
N LYS A 73 8.24 13.20 -5.96
CA LYS A 73 9.17 12.06 -6.02
C LYS A 73 8.46 10.71 -5.88
N TYR A 74 7.20 10.70 -5.45
CA TYR A 74 6.38 9.50 -5.40
C TYR A 74 5.71 9.21 -6.74
N ARG A 75 5.44 7.93 -6.99
CA ARG A 75 4.63 7.43 -8.09
C ARG A 75 3.30 6.93 -7.53
N ILE A 76 2.20 7.35 -8.15
CA ILE A 76 0.87 6.83 -7.80
C ILE A 76 0.78 5.38 -8.28
N ILE A 77 0.60 4.45 -7.33
CA ILE A 77 0.45 3.02 -7.61
C ILE A 77 -1.01 2.57 -7.52
N PHE A 78 -1.82 3.30 -6.74
CA PHE A 78 -3.26 3.10 -6.62
C PHE A 78 -3.98 4.44 -6.42
N ASP A 79 -5.10 4.62 -7.10
CA ASP A 79 -5.96 5.82 -6.99
C ASP A 79 -7.38 5.44 -7.44
N GLY A 80 -8.19 4.97 -6.49
CA GLY A 80 -9.46 4.25 -6.69
C GLY A 80 -9.33 2.87 -7.36
N ASN A 81 -8.39 2.75 -8.29
CA ASN A 81 -8.01 1.54 -8.99
C ASN A 81 -6.49 1.42 -9.07
N LEU A 82 -6.00 0.21 -9.33
CA LEU A 82 -4.59 -0.03 -9.58
C LEU A 82 -4.16 0.74 -10.84
N LYS A 83 -3.16 1.61 -10.72
CA LYS A 83 -2.65 2.44 -11.83
C LYS A 83 -1.38 1.85 -12.43
N ASN A 84 -0.51 1.31 -11.58
CA ASN A 84 0.78 0.77 -11.96
C ASN A 84 1.01 -0.59 -11.30
N ARG A 85 1.85 -1.43 -11.92
CA ARG A 85 2.35 -2.62 -11.23
C ARG A 85 3.19 -2.19 -10.04
N MET A 86 3.13 -2.99 -8.98
CA MET A 86 3.91 -2.72 -7.78
C MET A 86 5.39 -2.81 -8.10
N ILE A 87 6.16 -1.80 -7.70
CA ILE A 87 7.56 -1.67 -8.07
C ILE A 87 8.41 -2.65 -7.25
N ASN A 88 9.21 -3.47 -7.93
CA ASN A 88 10.14 -4.40 -7.31
C ASN A 88 11.57 -3.83 -7.16
N GLU A 89 11.75 -2.90 -6.22
CA GLU A 89 13.05 -2.26 -5.97
C GLU A 89 13.66 -2.64 -4.62
N TYR A 90 14.99 -2.58 -4.56
CA TYR A 90 15.80 -2.81 -3.37
C TYR A 90 15.96 -1.51 -2.57
N GLY A 91 16.06 -1.63 -1.24
CA GLY A 91 16.36 -0.51 -0.35
C GLY A 91 15.14 -0.05 0.44
N GLU A 92 14.99 1.27 0.58
CA GLU A 92 13.99 1.91 1.40
C GLU A 92 12.76 2.28 0.57
N ASN A 93 11.73 1.46 0.70
CA ASN A 93 10.48 1.62 -0.02
C ASN A 93 9.51 2.44 0.81
N ASP A 94 9.36 3.72 0.45
CA ASP A 94 8.48 4.65 1.12
C ASP A 94 7.08 4.59 0.52
N PHE A 95 6.09 4.49 1.38
CA PHE A 95 4.68 4.54 1.02
C PHE A 95 4.04 5.77 1.64
N LEU A 96 3.32 6.52 0.82
CA LEU A 96 2.41 7.58 1.26
C LEU A 96 0.99 7.14 0.90
N ILE A 97 0.16 6.93 1.91
CA ILE A 97 -1.25 6.61 1.77
C ILE A 97 -2.02 7.88 2.05
N THR A 98 -3.00 8.19 1.22
CA THR A 98 -3.94 9.29 1.46
C THR A 98 -5.39 8.85 1.25
N TYR A 99 -6.30 9.43 2.02
CA TYR A 99 -7.75 9.22 1.87
C TYR A 99 -8.46 10.58 1.80
N ASP A 100 -9.30 10.76 0.77
CA ASP A 100 -10.08 11.98 0.52
C ASP A 100 -9.20 13.25 0.45
N ASP A 101 -7.93 13.09 0.05
CA ASP A 101 -6.86 14.12 0.04
C ASP A 101 -6.76 14.94 1.36
N ARG A 102 -7.17 14.33 2.47
CA ARG A 102 -7.25 14.97 3.79
C ARG A 102 -6.63 14.14 4.89
N CYS A 103 -6.71 12.83 4.78
CA CYS A 103 -6.11 11.91 5.72
C CYS A 103 -4.83 11.36 5.12
N TYR A 104 -3.82 11.08 5.93
CA TYR A 104 -2.60 10.45 5.45
C TYR A 104 -1.96 9.47 6.42
N LEU A 105 -1.15 8.57 5.88
CA LEU A 105 -0.22 7.75 6.63
C LEU A 105 1.02 7.54 5.77
N SER A 106 2.20 7.72 6.36
CA SER A 106 3.47 7.38 5.73
C SER A 106 4.16 6.26 6.48
N PHE A 107 4.77 5.33 5.76
CA PHE A 107 5.61 4.29 6.35
C PHE A 107 6.69 3.84 5.36
N ARG A 108 7.76 3.25 5.91
CA ARG A 108 8.89 2.71 5.15
C ARG A 108 8.97 1.20 5.31
N GLN A 109 9.08 0.48 4.19
CA GLN A 109 9.48 -0.91 4.15
C GLN A 109 10.97 -0.99 3.79
N PHE A 110 11.77 -1.71 4.59
CA PHE A 110 13.14 -2.02 4.23
C PHE A 110 13.21 -3.35 3.48
N LYS A 111 13.70 -3.31 2.24
CA LYS A 111 13.86 -4.48 1.40
C LYS A 111 15.34 -4.77 1.18
N THR A 112 15.79 -5.84 1.81
CA THR A 112 17.21 -6.27 1.82
C THR A 112 17.68 -6.92 0.52
N ASN A 113 16.77 -7.24 -0.40
CA ASN A 113 17.13 -7.80 -1.71
C ASN A 113 16.04 -7.54 -2.76
N ARG A 114 16.43 -7.11 -3.97
CA ARG A 114 15.50 -6.96 -5.12
C ARG A 114 14.83 -8.27 -5.51
N ARG A 115 15.46 -9.40 -5.17
CA ARG A 115 14.95 -10.75 -5.42
C ARG A 115 13.71 -11.10 -4.59
N HIS A 116 13.48 -10.40 -3.49
CA HIS A 116 12.34 -10.69 -2.62
C HIS A 116 11.06 -10.16 -3.25
N GLN A 117 10.19 -11.04 -3.74
CA GLN A 117 8.87 -10.66 -4.22
C GLN A 117 7.88 -10.59 -3.07
N HIS A 118 6.87 -9.73 -3.20
CA HIS A 118 5.94 -9.40 -2.12
C HIS A 118 4.49 -9.32 -2.59
N ASP A 119 3.58 -9.74 -1.72
CA ASP A 119 2.16 -9.43 -1.85
C ASP A 119 1.80 -8.36 -0.82
N TYR A 120 1.29 -7.23 -1.31
CA TYR A 120 0.94 -6.07 -0.51
C TYR A 120 -0.57 -6.03 -0.32
N TYR A 121 -1.01 -6.01 0.93
CA TYR A 121 -2.43 -5.93 1.30
C TYR A 121 -2.66 -4.64 2.08
N PHE A 122 -3.64 -3.86 1.62
CA PHE A 122 -4.11 -2.65 2.28
C PHE A 122 -5.61 -2.79 2.54
N ASP A 123 -5.98 -3.01 3.80
CA ASP A 123 -7.37 -3.09 4.23
C ASP A 123 -7.78 -1.81 4.96
N PHE A 124 -8.58 -0.98 4.31
CA PHE A 124 -9.08 0.26 4.87
C PHE A 124 -10.44 0.08 5.53
N PHE A 125 -10.61 0.64 6.72
CA PHE A 125 -11.86 0.55 7.45
C PHE A 125 -12.09 1.77 8.33
N ASN A 126 -13.36 2.14 8.50
CA ASN A 126 -13.78 3.09 9.51
C ASN A 126 -13.95 2.37 10.85
N ASN A 127 -13.47 2.98 11.92
CA ASN A 127 -13.81 2.63 13.30
C ASN A 127 -14.11 3.89 14.10
N ASN A 128 -15.35 4.04 14.58
CA ASN A 128 -15.83 5.18 15.37
C ASN A 128 -15.56 6.54 14.70
N GLY A 129 -15.76 6.60 13.38
CA GLY A 129 -15.53 7.79 12.57
C GLY A 129 -14.09 7.92 12.10
N ASN A 130 -13.10 7.25 12.70
CA ASN A 130 -11.70 7.36 12.31
C ASN A 130 -11.35 6.41 11.16
N VAL A 131 -10.54 6.87 10.21
CA VAL A 131 -10.02 6.04 9.11
C VAL A 131 -8.80 5.27 9.58
N PHE A 132 -8.84 3.95 9.43
CA PHE A 132 -7.72 3.06 9.68
C PHE A 132 -7.31 2.32 8.41
N VAL A 133 -6.05 1.90 8.37
CA VAL A 133 -5.56 0.93 7.41
C VAL A 133 -4.79 -0.17 8.14
N THR A 134 -5.08 -1.41 7.78
CA THR A 134 -4.19 -2.55 8.05
C THR A 134 -3.33 -2.76 6.83
N VAL A 135 -2.02 -2.63 7.02
CA VAL A 135 -1.02 -2.95 6.01
C VAL A 135 -0.42 -4.31 6.34
N GLU A 136 -0.44 -5.22 5.40
CA GLU A 136 0.23 -6.51 5.49
C GLU A 136 1.04 -6.74 4.21
N ILE A 137 2.35 -6.86 4.35
CA ILE A 137 3.29 -7.18 3.27
C ILE A 137 3.78 -8.60 3.53
N LYS A 138 3.38 -9.52 2.66
CA LYS A 138 3.81 -10.93 2.71
C LYS A 138 4.99 -11.15 1.77
N GLY A 139 5.91 -12.01 2.19
CA GLY A 139 7.18 -12.26 1.52
C GLY A 139 8.34 -12.13 2.51
N GLU A 140 9.56 -12.06 1.99
CA GLU A 140 10.76 -11.88 2.81
C GLU A 140 10.82 -10.50 3.45
N ASN A 141 11.22 -10.39 4.72
CA ASN A 141 11.04 -9.16 5.52
C ASN A 141 9.55 -8.74 5.59
N PRO A 142 8.68 -9.60 6.15
CA PRO A 142 7.27 -9.31 6.25
C PRO A 142 7.01 -8.12 7.17
N LEU A 143 5.96 -7.36 6.87
CA LEU A 143 5.53 -6.22 7.67
C LEU A 143 4.03 -6.30 7.87
N LYS A 144 3.56 -6.20 9.11
CA LYS A 144 2.13 -6.13 9.40
C LYS A 144 1.85 -5.13 10.52
N PHE A 145 0.96 -4.19 10.26
CA PHE A 145 0.50 -3.25 11.27
C PHE A 145 -0.89 -2.71 10.93
N THR A 146 -1.55 -2.15 11.94
CA THR A 146 -2.79 -1.41 11.79
C THR A 146 -2.61 -0.05 12.43
N ARG A 147 -2.92 1.03 11.70
CA ARG A 147 -2.80 2.41 12.18
C ARG A 147 -3.96 3.27 11.70
N SER A 148 -4.34 4.27 12.49
CA SER A 148 -5.20 5.34 12.01
C SER A 148 -4.43 6.24 11.05
N LEU A 149 -5.14 6.86 10.11
CA LEU A 149 -4.59 7.94 9.32
C LEU A 149 -4.61 9.24 10.14
N ASN A 150 -3.62 10.09 9.93
CA ASN A 150 -3.51 11.42 10.51
C ASN A 150 -4.29 12.44 9.67
N ASP A 151 -4.79 13.51 10.28
CA ASP A 151 -5.39 14.63 9.55
C ASP A 151 -4.29 15.54 8.98
N MET A 152 -4.25 15.71 7.65
CA MET A 152 -3.27 16.54 6.96
C MET A 152 -3.33 18.02 7.38
N ARG A 153 -4.48 18.54 7.79
CA ARG A 153 -4.65 19.97 8.16
C ARG A 153 -3.74 20.37 9.32
N GLN A 154 -3.38 19.41 10.16
CA GLN A 154 -2.49 19.63 11.30
C GLN A 154 -1.05 19.95 10.84
N GLN A 155 -0.64 19.49 9.67
CA GLN A 155 0.71 19.67 9.17
C GLN A 155 0.99 21.05 8.58
N PHE A 156 -0.06 21.81 8.27
CA PHE A 156 0.05 23.15 7.70
C PHE A 156 -0.44 24.25 8.67
N SER A 157 -0.72 23.89 9.93
CA SER A 157 -1.19 24.83 10.94
C SER A 157 -0.01 25.37 11.77
N PRO A 158 0.21 26.70 11.85
CA PRO A 158 1.41 27.29 12.46
C PRO A 158 1.45 27.26 14.00
N THR A 159 0.62 26.46 14.68
CA THR A 159 0.52 26.51 16.15
C THR A 159 0.05 25.19 16.77
N ARG A 160 0.98 24.47 17.42
CA ARG A 160 1.01 24.09 18.87
C ARG A 160 1.76 22.77 19.06
N GLU A 161 2.86 22.84 19.79
CA GLU A 161 3.71 21.73 20.26
C GLU A 161 3.00 20.70 21.17
N ASP A 162 1.69 20.80 21.43
CA ASP A 162 1.00 19.94 22.42
C ASP A 162 -0.40 19.44 21.99
N SER A 163 -0.71 19.37 20.68
CA SER A 163 -1.99 18.78 20.26
C SER A 163 -1.85 17.26 20.06
N PRO A 164 -2.62 16.43 20.80
CA PRO A 164 -2.57 14.97 20.63
C PRO A 164 -2.97 14.62 19.21
N SER A 165 -2.24 13.71 18.55
CA SER A 165 -2.51 13.32 17.17
C SER A 165 -3.99 12.95 16.99
N HIS A 166 -4.78 13.83 16.38
CA HIS A 166 -6.18 13.51 16.15
C HIS A 166 -6.25 12.65 14.89
N SER A 167 -6.67 11.40 15.07
CA SER A 167 -7.03 10.48 13.99
C SER A 167 -8.00 11.17 13.00
N CYS A 168 -7.76 10.95 11.71
CA CYS A 168 -8.57 11.53 10.65
C CYS A 168 -9.97 10.92 10.65
N LYS A 169 -11.00 11.77 10.58
CA LYS A 169 -12.40 11.36 10.59
C LYS A 169 -13.00 11.30 9.19
N VAL A 170 -13.79 10.27 8.93
CA VAL A 170 -14.69 10.18 7.77
C VAL A 170 -15.77 11.25 7.92
N ILE A 171 -16.04 11.98 6.84
CA ILE A 171 -17.20 12.85 6.74
C ILE A 171 -18.37 11.97 6.30
N SER A 172 -19.39 11.79 7.13
CA SER A 172 -20.67 11.31 6.60
C SER A 172 -21.26 12.45 5.77
N SER A 173 -21.51 12.20 4.49
CA SER A 173 -22.53 12.97 3.78
C SER A 173 -23.87 12.51 4.33
N ASP A 174 -24.38 13.18 5.35
CA ASP A 174 -25.80 13.04 5.68
C ASP A 174 -26.60 13.47 4.44
N PRO A 175 -27.57 12.67 3.98
CA PRO A 175 -28.49 13.14 2.96
C PRO A 175 -29.40 14.19 3.61
N SER A 176 -29.15 15.45 3.30
CA SER A 176 -30.09 16.56 3.48
C SER A 176 -31.28 16.41 2.53
#